data_AF-A0A2V4VIG8-F1
#
_entry.id   AF-A0A2V4VIG8-F1
#
_cell.length_a   1.000
_cell.length_b   1.000
_cell.length_c   1.000
_cell.angle_alpha   90.00
_cell.angle_beta   90.00
_cell.angle_gamma   90.00
#
_symmetry.space_group_name_H-M   'P 1'
#
loop_
_entity.id
_entity.type
_entity.pdbx_description
1 polymer ?
#
loop_
_entity_poly.entity_id
_entity_poly.type
_entity_poly.pdbx_seq_one_letter_code
_entity_poly.pdbx_strand_id
1 'polypeptide(L)' 'MKIDAELKRREAFKIARSRKKVSQREASIALNISESHFRNIESGRGNPDAVLLFRIARYFGETPENMFPDLAIA' A
#
# COMPACT_ATOMS: atom_id res chain seq x y z
N MET A 1 -8.71 6.19 28.49
CA MET A 1 -8.60 6.36 27.03
C MET A 1 -7.78 5.20 26.49
N LYS A 2 -8.40 4.27 25.73
CA LYS A 2 -7.63 3.26 24.99
C LYS A 2 -6.99 3.98 23.82
N ILE A 3 -5.76 4.43 24.02
CA ILE A 3 -4.96 5.06 22.98
C ILE A 3 -4.56 3.93 22.02
N ASP A 4 -5.05 4.10 20.80
CA ASP A 4 -4.64 3.47 19.55
C ASP A 4 -5.05 2.00 19.38
N ALA A 5 -6.23 1.83 18.77
CA ALA A 5 -6.52 0.67 17.95
C ALA A 5 -5.35 0.46 16.98
N GLU A 6 -4.58 -0.59 17.23
CA GLU A 6 -3.66 -1.28 16.33
C GLU A 6 -3.92 -0.87 14.88
N LEU A 7 -3.12 0.06 14.35
CA LEU A 7 -3.25 0.53 12.96
C LEU A 7 -3.26 -0.70 12.08
N LYS A 8 -4.45 -1.01 11.55
CA LYS A 8 -4.64 -2.26 10.81
C LYS A 8 -3.62 -2.32 9.68
N ARG A 9 -2.99 -3.48 9.54
CA ARG A 9 -1.86 -3.67 8.61
C ARG A 9 -2.26 -3.16 7.22
N ARG A 10 -1.42 -2.30 6.61
CA ARG A 10 -1.65 -1.66 5.30
C ARG A 10 -2.79 -0.65 5.21
N GLU A 11 -3.32 -0.14 6.32
CA GLU A 11 -4.30 0.95 6.26
C GLU A 11 -3.73 2.21 5.60
N ALA A 12 -2.47 2.59 5.85
CA ALA A 12 -1.85 3.75 5.20
C ALA A 12 -1.85 3.60 3.66
N PHE A 13 -1.50 2.42 3.16
CA PHE A 13 -1.56 2.09 1.73
C PHE A 13 -2.98 2.18 1.16
N LYS A 14 -3.97 1.65 1.87
CA LYS A 14 -5.38 1.71 1.47
C LYS A 14 -5.94 3.14 1.48
N ILE A 15 -5.53 3.96 2.45
CA ILE A 15 -5.86 5.38 2.52
C ILE A 15 -5.25 6.13 1.34
N ALA A 16 -4.00 5.89 0.99
CA ALA A 16 -3.35 6.47 -0.19
C ALA A 16 -4.13 6.17 -1.48
N ARG A 17 -4.58 4.92 -1.65
CA ARG A 17 -5.44 4.54 -2.79
C ARG A 17 -6.77 5.29 -2.79
N SER A 18 -7.42 5.37 -1.63
CA SER A 18 -8.71 6.04 -1.48
C SER A 18 -8.62 7.55 -1.77
N ARG A 19 -7.54 8.22 -1.33
CA ARG A 19 -7.26 9.64 -1.64
C ARG A 19 -7.08 9.88 -3.14
N LYS A 20 -6.44 8.94 -3.84
CA LYS A 20 -6.28 9.01 -5.31
C LYS A 20 -7.58 8.67 -6.07
N LYS A 21 -8.62 8.19 -5.40
CA LYS A 21 -9.93 7.80 -5.97
C LYS A 21 -9.82 6.76 -7.10
N VAL A 22 -8.93 5.79 -6.94
CA VAL A 22 -8.77 4.67 -7.88
C VAL A 22 -9.18 3.34 -7.25
N SER A 23 -9.77 2.46 -8.05
CA SER A 23 -10.02 1.06 -7.70
C SER A 23 -8.70 0.26 -7.60
N GLN A 24 -8.77 -0.94 -7.00
CA GLN A 24 -7.63 -1.85 -6.98
C GLN A 24 -7.19 -2.22 -8.41
N ARG A 25 -8.16 -2.40 -9.33
CA ARG A 25 -7.91 -2.70 -10.73
C ARG A 25 -7.19 -1.57 -11.46
N GLU A 26 -7.63 -0.34 -11.30
CA GLU A 26 -6.97 0.82 -11.93
C GLU A 26 -5.55 1.00 -11.41
N ALA A 27 -5.35 0.87 -10.09
CA ALA A 27 -4.02 0.93 -9.50
C ALA A 27 -3.13 -0.23 -9.96
N SER A 28 -3.64 -1.45 -10.08
CA SER A 28 -2.86 -2.60 -10.52
C SER A 28 -2.40 -2.45 -11.97
N ILE A 29 -3.28 -1.93 -12.85
CA ILE A 29 -2.94 -1.61 -14.25
C ILE A 29 -1.82 -0.56 -14.30
N ALA A 30 -1.95 0.55 -13.56
CA ALA A 30 -0.94 1.60 -13.52
C ALA A 30 0.42 1.11 -12.98
N LEU A 31 0.39 0.15 -12.05
CA LEU A 31 1.56 -0.46 -11.45
C LEU A 31 2.06 -1.70 -12.21
N ASN A 32 1.47 -2.04 -13.36
CA ASN A 32 1.82 -3.21 -14.17
C ASN A 32 1.93 -4.50 -13.34
N ILE A 33 0.93 -4.76 -12.50
CA ILE A 33 0.78 -6.00 -11.71
C ILE A 33 -0.66 -6.51 -11.83
N SER A 34 -0.90 -7.77 -11.48
CA SER A 34 -2.27 -8.29 -11.42
C SER A 34 -3.08 -7.64 -10.30
N GLU A 35 -4.40 -7.54 -10.48
CA GLU A 35 -5.31 -7.03 -9.44
C GLU A 35 -5.26 -7.93 -8.18
N SER A 36 -5.07 -9.25 -8.34
CA SER A 36 -4.92 -10.18 -7.23
C SER A 36 -3.65 -9.92 -6.42
N HIS A 37 -2.53 -9.61 -7.09
CA HIS A 37 -1.28 -9.25 -6.42
C HIS A 37 -1.43 -7.94 -5.66
N PHE A 38 -2.03 -6.91 -6.28
CA PHE A 38 -2.35 -5.65 -5.60
C PHE A 38 -3.22 -5.89 -4.36
N ARG A 39 -4.27 -6.69 -4.48
CA ARG A 39 -5.18 -7.02 -3.38
C ARG A 39 -4.47 -7.74 -2.23
N ASN A 40 -3.56 -8.68 -2.54
CA ASN A 40 -2.78 -9.37 -1.53
C ASN A 40 -1.83 -8.42 -0.77
N ILE A 41 -1.24 -7.46 -1.48
CA ILE A 41 -0.44 -6.41 -0.85
C ILE A 41 -1.32 -5.52 0.02
N GLU A 42 -2.46 -5.03 -0.49
CA GLU A 42 -3.36 -4.14 0.26
C GLU A 42 -4.01 -4.82 1.48
N SER A 43 -4.22 -6.14 1.42
CA SER A 43 -4.70 -6.91 2.58
C SER A 43 -3.59 -7.35 3.55
N GLY A 44 -2.32 -7.05 3.25
CA GLY A 44 -1.17 -7.53 4.03
C GLY A 44 -0.92 -9.04 3.95
N ARG A 45 -1.51 -9.75 2.98
CA ARG A 45 -1.29 -11.19 2.75
C ARG A 45 -0.07 -11.47 1.87
N GLY A 46 0.50 -10.43 1.27
CA GLY A 46 1.74 -10.48 0.51
C GLY A 46 2.53 -9.20 0.68
N ASN A 47 3.84 -9.28 0.51
CA ASN A 47 4.72 -8.13 0.50
C ASN A 47 5.10 -7.80 -0.95
N PRO A 48 5.13 -6.51 -1.34
CA PRO A 48 5.81 -6.12 -2.56
C PRO A 48 7.32 -6.36 -2.39
N ASP A 49 8.01 -6.68 -3.49
CA ASP A 49 9.46 -6.56 -3.52
C ASP A 49 9.88 -5.07 -3.41
N ALA A 50 11.19 -4.83 -3.22
CA ALA A 50 11.71 -3.47 -3.06
C ALA A 50 11.38 -2.58 -4.27
N VAL A 51 11.48 -3.10 -5.50
CA VAL A 51 11.22 -2.33 -6.72
C VAL A 51 9.76 -1.89 -6.79
N LEU A 52 8.83 -2.81 -6.53
CA LEU A 52 7.40 -2.56 -6.51
C LEU A 52 7.03 -1.61 -5.37
N LEU A 53 7.62 -1.76 -4.18
CA LEU A 53 7.42 -0.85 -3.04
C LEU A 53 7.71 0.61 -3.45
N PHE A 54 8.86 0.89 -4.06
CA PHE A 54 9.21 2.24 -4.55
C PHE A 54 8.34 2.71 -5.72
N ARG A 55 7.84 1.80 -6.58
CA ARG A 55 6.92 2.16 -7.67
C ARG A 55 5.55 2.56 -7.11
N ILE A 56 5.03 1.83 -6.12
CA ILE A 56 3.79 2.15 -5.42
C ILE A 56 3.91 3.52 -4.75
N ALA A 57 5.02 3.75 -4.03
CA ALA A 57 5.31 5.03 -3.36
C ALA A 57 5.26 6.21 -4.32
N ARG A 58 5.97 6.11 -5.44
CA ARG A 58 5.95 7.12 -6.51
C ARG A 58 4.57 7.31 -7.12
N TYR A 59 3.82 6.24 -7.37
CA TYR A 59 2.49 6.32 -7.97
C TYR A 59 1.49 7.05 -7.06
N PHE A 60 1.57 6.88 -5.74
CA PHE A 60 0.71 7.55 -4.77
C PHE A 60 1.26 8.89 -4.27
N GLY A 61 2.50 9.25 -4.59
CA GLY A 61 3.14 10.50 -4.17
C GLY A 61 3.45 10.52 -2.66
N GLU A 62 3.80 9.36 -2.10
CA GLU A 62 4.10 9.16 -0.68
C GLU A 62 5.42 8.41 -0.51
N THR A 63 6.00 8.44 0.68
CA THR A 63 7.20 7.67 1.02
C THR A 63 6.87 6.21 1.36
N PRO A 64 7.77 5.24 1.09
CA PRO A 64 7.57 3.86 1.52
C PRO A 64 7.39 3.70 3.04
N GLU A 65 8.09 4.51 3.84
CA GLU A 65 8.07 4.50 5.30
C GLU A 65 6.68 4.86 5.83
N ASN A 66 6.07 5.92 5.28
CA ASN A 66 4.73 6.33 5.67
C ASN A 66 3.65 5.36 5.19
N MET A 67 3.84 4.75 4.02
CA MET A 67 2.81 3.92 3.39
C MET A 67 2.87 2.45 3.80
N PHE A 68 4.07 1.96 4.10
CA PHE A 68 4.37 0.59 4.52
C PHE A 68 5.25 0.58 5.78
N PRO A 69 4.77 1.14 6.91
CA PRO A 69 5.55 1.17 8.15
C PRO A 69 5.92 -0.23 8.66
N ASP A 70 5.14 -1.26 8.31
CA ASP A 70 5.45 -2.66 8.63
C ASP A 70 6.58 -3.28 7.80
N LEU A 71 7.07 -2.59 6.76
CA LEU A 71 8.14 -3.09 5.87
C LEU A 71 9.35 -2.18 5.77
N ALA A 72 9.17 -0.87 5.92
CA ALA A 72 10.18 0.14 5.62
C ALA A 72 10.74 0.81 6.88
N ILE A 73 10.35 0.36 8.07
CA ILE A 73 10.93 0.83 9.33
C ILE A 73 11.91 -0.22 9.82
N ALA A 74 13.17 0.21 10.02
CA ALA A 74 14.21 -0.51 10.75
C ALA A 74 14.10 -0.24 12.25
#